data_AF-A0A6J5AYS8-F1
#
_entry.id   AF-A0A6J5AYS8-F1
#
_cell.length_a   1.000
_cell.length_b   1.000
_cell.length_c   1.000
_cell.angle_alpha   90.00
_cell.angle_beta   90.00
_cell.angle_gamma   90.00
#
_symmetry.space_group_name_H-M   'P 1'
#
loop_
_entity.id
_entity.type
_entity.pdbx_description
1 polymer ?
#
loop_
_entity_poly.entity_id
_entity_poly.type
_entity_poly.pdbx_seq_one_letter_code
_entity_poly.pdbx_strand_id
1 'polypeptide(L)'
;MRRFLNVLTHPRTLSIIGLLALAAVLFVGADTLQIDLMWPAIALAALVALWLLVWVVRRLRARRANDKLGEMLEQQAEKQSADAGPAPTPARQAELDVLRTRLVDAVKTIKTSKIGQLSGGSALYELPWYIVIGNPAAGKSSAVLNSGLQFPFADKNNAVIHGIGGTRNCDWFFTTEGILLDTAGRYSVHEEDRTEWLGFLGLLKKFRPKAPINGIIVTASIAELTSSKPEFAINLAKNLRQRVQELTEKLEVFAPVYVMFTKADLITGFTEFFSGSDRHEYDRVWGATLP
;
A
#
# COMPACT_ATOMS: atom_id res chain seq x y z
N MET A 1 7.13 11.81 31.79
CA MET A 1 7.71 10.46 32.03
C MET A 1 7.67 9.52 30.81
N ARG A 2 6.53 9.34 30.09
CA ARG A 2 6.45 8.45 28.91
C ARG A 2 7.39 8.80 27.74
N ARG A 3 7.67 10.08 27.49
CA ARG A 3 8.64 10.51 26.46
C ARG A 3 10.10 10.12 26.81
N PHE A 4 10.46 10.16 28.08
CA PHE A 4 11.79 9.76 28.55
C PHE A 4 11.99 8.24 28.44
N LEU A 5 10.94 7.47 28.77
CA LEU A 5 10.94 6.01 28.63
C LEU A 5 11.06 5.56 27.16
N ASN A 6 10.40 6.23 26.22
CA ASN A 6 10.54 5.94 24.79
C ASN A 6 11.92 6.30 24.22
N VAL A 7 12.60 7.30 24.79
CA VAL A 7 13.99 7.61 24.43
C VAL A 7 14.93 6.53 24.98
N LEU A 8 14.67 5.98 26.17
CA LEU A 8 15.46 4.91 26.77
C LEU A 8 15.25 3.54 26.09
N THR A 9 14.07 3.25 25.55
CA THR A 9 13.76 1.98 24.87
C THR A 9 13.98 2.00 23.36
N HIS A 10 14.42 3.13 22.80
CA HIS A 10 14.74 3.21 21.39
C HIS A 10 15.94 2.29 21.07
N PRO A 11 15.91 1.48 20.00
CA PRO A 11 16.96 0.49 19.72
C PRO A 11 18.37 1.09 19.60
N ARG A 12 18.48 2.37 19.22
CA ARG A 12 19.76 3.11 19.16
C ARG A 12 20.32 3.46 20.55
N THR A 13 19.48 3.89 21.49
CA THR A 13 19.93 4.24 22.85
C THR A 13 20.24 2.98 23.64
N LEU A 14 19.46 1.91 23.48
CA LEU A 14 19.77 0.59 24.03
C LEU A 14 21.12 0.04 23.52
N SER A 15 21.43 0.26 22.24
CA SER A 15 22.74 -0.12 21.68
C SER A 15 23.90 0.63 22.36
N ILE A 16 23.73 1.94 22.60
CA ILE A 16 24.75 2.79 23.24
C ILE A 16 24.92 2.41 24.72
N ILE A 17 23.81 2.20 25.43
CA ILE A 17 23.81 1.77 26.84
C ILE A 17 24.46 0.39 26.97
N GLY A 18 24.14 -0.54 26.07
CA GLY A 18 24.76 -1.87 26.05
C GLY A 18 26.27 -1.81 25.77
N LEU A 19 26.72 -0.93 24.87
CA LEU A 19 28.13 -0.73 24.58
C LEU A 19 28.88 -0.13 25.79
N LEU A 20 28.28 0.84 26.49
CA LEU A 20 28.83 1.42 27.71
C LEU A 20 28.90 0.41 28.86
N ALA A 21 27.87 -0.42 29.03
CA ALA A 21 27.87 -1.50 30.01
C ALA A 21 28.94 -2.56 29.71
N LEU A 22 29.11 -2.92 28.43
CA LEU A 22 30.16 -3.85 27.99
C LEU A 22 31.56 -3.28 28.23
N ALA A 23 31.77 -1.99 27.95
CA ALA A 23 33.02 -1.31 28.26
C ALA A 23 33.31 -1.32 29.77
N ALA A 24 32.31 -1.02 30.60
CA ALA A 24 32.47 -1.07 32.06
C ALA A 24 32.84 -2.48 32.56
N VAL A 25 32.21 -3.53 32.04
CA VAL A 25 32.52 -4.93 32.41
C VAL A 25 33.94 -5.31 31.99
N LEU A 26 34.38 -4.92 30.80
CA LEU A 26 35.74 -5.22 30.33
C LEU A 26 36.82 -4.50 31.13
N PHE A 27 36.59 -3.23 31.49
CA PHE A 27 37.55 -2.45 32.29
C PHE A 27 37.61 -2.91 33.75
N VAL A 28 36.46 -3.18 34.39
CA VAL A 28 36.41 -3.71 35.76
C VAL A 28 36.99 -5.13 35.83
N GLY A 29 36.71 -5.97 34.82
CA GLY A 29 37.29 -7.31 34.73
C GLY A 29 38.80 -7.30 34.52
N ALA A 30 39.32 -6.37 33.70
CA ALA A 30 40.76 -6.24 33.47
C ALA A 30 41.52 -5.74 34.71
N ASP A 31 40.94 -4.78 35.45
CA ASP A 31 41.51 -4.28 36.71
C ASP A 31 41.57 -5.39 37.78
N THR A 32 40.51 -6.21 37.88
CA THR A 32 40.44 -7.35 38.81
C THR A 32 41.47 -8.45 38.48
N LEU A 33 41.79 -8.63 37.20
CA LEU A 33 42.73 -9.65 36.71
C LEU A 33 44.18 -9.14 36.55
N GLN A 34 44.46 -7.89 36.92
CA GLN A 34 45.77 -7.22 36.74
C GLN A 34 46.30 -7.29 35.29
N ILE A 35 45.40 -7.23 34.32
CA ILE A 35 45.76 -7.26 32.90
C ILE A 35 46.14 -5.84 32.45
N ASP A 36 47.23 -5.73 31.69
CA ASP A 36 47.68 -4.46 31.14
C ASP A 36 46.58 -3.80 30.26
N LEU A 37 46.35 -2.50 30.47
CA LEU A 37 45.18 -1.76 29.99
C LEU A 37 45.06 -1.71 28.45
N MET A 38 46.14 -2.03 27.75
CA MET A 38 46.19 -2.09 26.29
C MET A 38 45.25 -3.15 25.69
N TRP A 39 45.18 -4.35 26.29
CA TRP A 39 44.38 -5.46 25.76
C TRP A 39 42.86 -5.24 25.80
N PRO A 40 42.25 -4.79 26.94
CA PRO A 40 40.83 -4.46 26.96
C PRO A 40 40.48 -3.27 26.06
N ALA A 41 41.38 -2.29 25.91
CA ALA A 41 41.18 -1.16 25.00
C ALA A 41 41.14 -1.60 23.53
N ILE A 42 42.02 -2.51 23.11
CA ILE A 42 42.03 -3.09 21.76
C ILE A 42 40.77 -3.92 21.51
N ALA A 43 40.35 -4.74 22.48
CA ALA A 43 39.13 -5.54 22.38
C ALA A 43 37.87 -4.66 22.22
N LEU A 44 37.77 -3.58 23.00
CA LEU A 44 36.67 -2.62 22.88
C LEU A 44 36.69 -1.90 21.53
N ALA A 45 37.86 -1.45 21.07
CA ALA A 45 38.01 -0.82 19.76
C ALA A 45 37.59 -1.76 18.62
N ALA A 46 37.95 -3.04 18.69
CA ALA A 46 37.56 -4.05 17.70
C ALA A 46 36.03 -4.28 17.69
N LEU A 47 35.39 -4.34 18.86
CA LEU A 47 33.94 -4.50 18.97
C LEU A 47 33.18 -3.28 18.45
N VAL A 48 33.66 -2.07 18.74
CA VAL A 48 33.10 -0.81 18.22
C VAL A 48 33.26 -0.75 16.69
N ALA A 49 34.44 -1.10 16.17
CA ALA A 49 34.69 -1.16 14.73
C ALA A 49 33.78 -2.18 14.04
N LEU A 50 33.58 -3.37 14.62
CA LEU A 50 32.67 -4.38 14.10
C LEU A 50 31.21 -3.89 14.11
N TRP A 51 30.78 -3.25 15.19
CA TRP A 51 29.44 -2.67 15.30
C TRP A 51 29.21 -1.55 14.26
N LEU A 52 30.18 -0.64 14.10
CA LEU A 52 30.15 0.41 13.08
C LEU A 52 30.14 -0.18 11.67
N LEU A 53 30.95 -1.21 11.40
CA LEU A 53 30.99 -1.90 10.11
C LEU A 53 29.63 -2.53 9.80
N VAL A 54 29.02 -3.26 10.75
CA VAL A 54 27.68 -3.84 10.59
C VAL A 54 26.64 -2.74 10.36
N TRP A 55 26.73 -1.62 11.08
CA TRP A 55 25.82 -0.48 10.92
C TRP A 55 25.97 0.18 9.54
N VAL A 56 27.19 0.44 9.09
CA VAL A 56 27.48 1.00 7.76
C VAL A 56 27.02 0.03 6.67
N VAL A 57 27.33 -1.26 6.77
CA VAL A 57 26.90 -2.28 5.80
C VAL A 57 25.37 -2.40 5.76
N ARG A 58 24.69 -2.40 6.90
CA ARG A 58 23.21 -2.39 6.94
C ARG A 58 22.64 -1.13 6.32
N ARG A 59 23.24 0.03 6.59
CA ARG A 59 22.81 1.32 6.02
C ARG A 59 23.05 1.40 4.52
N LEU A 60 24.19 0.91 4.05
CA LEU A 60 24.53 0.83 2.63
C LEU A 60 23.67 -0.22 1.91
N ARG A 61 23.37 -1.37 2.51
CA ARG A 61 22.42 -2.34 1.96
C ARG A 61 21.01 -1.78 1.87
N ALA A 62 20.55 -1.05 2.90
CA ALA A 62 19.25 -0.39 2.87
C ALA A 62 19.18 0.74 1.82
N ARG A 63 20.30 1.42 1.56
CA ARG A 63 20.41 2.42 0.48
C ARG A 63 20.48 1.77 -0.90
N ARG A 64 21.35 0.77 -1.09
CA ARG A 64 21.47 0.02 -2.34
C ARG A 64 20.21 -0.78 -2.70
N ALA A 65 19.41 -1.19 -1.74
CA ALA A 65 18.09 -1.77 -2.00
C ALA A 65 17.12 -0.77 -2.63
N ASN A 66 17.30 0.54 -2.39
CA ASN A 66 16.53 1.59 -3.03
C ASN A 66 17.09 1.97 -4.40
N ASP A 67 18.41 1.98 -4.59
CA ASP A 67 19.03 2.35 -5.88
C ASP A 67 18.91 1.20 -6.91
N LYS A 68 18.98 -0.07 -6.47
CA LYS A 68 18.69 -1.23 -7.31
C LYS A 68 17.26 -1.26 -7.84
N LEU A 69 16.32 -0.48 -7.28
CA LEU A 69 14.98 -0.38 -7.84
C LEU A 69 14.98 0.31 -9.20
N GLY A 70 15.80 1.35 -9.41
CA GLY A 70 15.91 2.03 -10.70
C GLY A 70 16.59 1.15 -11.74
N GLU A 71 17.78 0.64 -11.43
CA GLU A 71 18.57 -0.17 -12.36
C GLU A 71 17.93 -1.52 -12.70
N MET A 72 17.24 -2.18 -11.75
CA MET A 72 16.51 -3.42 -12.04
C MET A 72 15.21 -3.19 -12.83
N LEU A 73 14.65 -1.97 -12.81
CA LEU A 73 13.51 -1.63 -13.67
C LEU A 73 13.96 -1.37 -15.11
N GLU A 74 15.09 -0.68 -15.30
CA GLU A 74 15.72 -0.55 -16.62
C GLU A 74 16.11 -1.92 -17.19
N GLN A 75 16.76 -2.78 -16.40
CA GLN A 75 17.15 -4.13 -16.85
C GLN A 75 15.96 -5.09 -17.04
N GLN A 76 14.86 -4.95 -16.27
CA GLN A 76 13.64 -5.73 -16.53
C GLN A 76 12.85 -5.19 -17.74
N ALA A 77 12.88 -3.88 -18.01
CA ALA A 77 12.31 -3.30 -19.22
C ALA A 77 13.08 -3.75 -20.48
N GLU A 78 14.41 -3.85 -20.40
CA GLU A 78 15.24 -4.43 -21.45
C GLU A 78 14.97 -5.94 -21.63
N LYS A 79 14.84 -6.71 -20.53
CA LYS A 79 14.57 -8.16 -20.61
C LYS A 79 13.13 -8.50 -21.02
N GLN A 80 12.12 -7.74 -20.61
CA GLN A 80 10.75 -7.91 -21.12
C GLN A 80 10.63 -7.54 -22.59
N SER A 81 11.48 -6.64 -23.10
CA SER A 81 11.58 -6.34 -24.53
C SER A 81 12.29 -7.45 -25.31
N ALA A 82 13.19 -8.21 -24.68
CA ALA A 82 13.97 -9.27 -25.33
C ALA A 82 13.28 -10.65 -25.35
N ASP A 83 12.43 -10.96 -24.36
CA ASP A 83 11.81 -12.30 -24.21
C ASP A 83 10.36 -12.39 -24.75
N ALA A 84 9.79 -11.26 -25.22
CA ALA A 84 8.48 -11.22 -25.86
C ALA A 84 8.62 -11.26 -27.39
N GLY A 85 8.70 -12.45 -27.97
CA GLY A 85 8.36 -12.62 -29.39
C GLY A 85 6.91 -12.19 -29.68
N PRO A 86 6.54 -12.09 -30.97
CA PRO A 86 6.57 -10.83 -31.70
C PRO A 86 5.71 -9.71 -31.07
N ALA A 87 6.38 -8.57 -30.83
CA ALA A 87 5.88 -7.19 -30.68
C ALA A 87 4.67 -6.93 -29.75
N PRO A 88 4.91 -6.53 -28.49
CA PRO A 88 3.97 -5.68 -27.77
C PRO A 88 3.85 -4.35 -28.53
N THR A 89 2.63 -3.91 -28.84
CA THR A 89 2.39 -2.62 -29.50
C THR A 89 3.05 -1.48 -28.70
N PRO A 90 3.80 -0.55 -29.34
CA PRO A 90 4.53 0.52 -28.64
C PRO A 90 3.64 1.40 -27.75
N ALA A 91 2.33 1.46 -28.04
CA ALA A 91 1.35 2.14 -27.19
C ALA A 91 1.18 1.49 -25.79
N ARG A 92 1.22 0.15 -25.69
CA ARG A 92 1.01 -0.57 -24.42
C ARG A 92 2.20 -0.46 -23.47
N GLN A 93 3.43 -0.42 -24.01
CA GLN A 93 4.63 -0.20 -23.19
C GLN A 93 4.68 1.23 -22.66
N ALA A 94 4.37 2.22 -23.51
CA ALA A 94 4.30 3.62 -23.10
C ALA A 94 3.27 3.85 -21.98
N GLU A 95 2.12 3.17 -22.03
CA GLU A 95 1.08 3.29 -21.00
C GLU A 95 1.51 2.71 -19.65
N LEU A 96 2.14 1.53 -19.65
CA LEU A 96 2.71 0.92 -18.43
C LEU A 96 3.82 1.76 -17.81
N ASP A 97 4.67 2.38 -18.62
CA ASP A 97 5.75 3.22 -18.14
C ASP A 97 5.25 4.56 -17.59
N VAL A 98 4.16 5.11 -18.15
CA VAL A 98 3.46 6.26 -17.58
C VAL A 98 2.87 5.91 -16.21
N LEU A 99 2.23 4.75 -16.06
CA LEU A 99 1.70 4.30 -14.76
C LEU A 99 2.81 4.09 -13.73
N ARG A 100 3.93 3.48 -14.12
CA ARG A 100 5.11 3.30 -13.27
C ARG A 100 5.69 4.63 -12.81
N THR A 101 5.88 5.56 -13.74
CA THR A 101 6.43 6.89 -13.46
C THR A 101 5.53 7.62 -12.46
N ARG A 102 4.22 7.58 -12.67
CA ARG A 102 3.24 8.20 -11.78
C ARG A 102 3.20 7.56 -10.39
N LEU A 103 3.31 6.24 -10.31
CA LEU A 103 3.41 5.53 -9.03
C LEU A 103 4.67 5.99 -8.28
N VAL A 104 5.82 6.01 -8.95
CA VAL A 104 7.08 6.48 -8.38
C VAL A 104 6.98 7.94 -7.93
N ASP A 105 6.34 8.81 -8.71
CA ASP A 105 6.14 10.22 -8.36
C ASP A 105 5.18 10.39 -7.17
N ALA A 106 4.10 9.62 -7.09
CA ALA A 106 3.20 9.64 -5.94
C ALA A 106 3.92 9.14 -4.67
N VAL A 107 4.69 8.06 -4.77
CA VAL A 107 5.53 7.55 -3.68
C VAL A 107 6.56 8.60 -3.25
N LYS A 108 7.22 9.26 -4.21
CA LYS A 108 8.22 10.30 -3.94
C LYS A 108 7.58 11.50 -3.24
N THR A 109 6.38 11.89 -3.64
CA THR A 109 5.60 12.98 -3.05
C THR A 109 5.14 12.64 -1.63
N ILE A 110 4.71 11.40 -1.36
CA ILE A 110 4.38 10.93 0.00
C ILE A 110 5.62 10.93 0.89
N LYS A 111 6.79 10.54 0.36
CA LYS A 111 8.06 10.59 1.10
C LYS A 111 8.51 12.02 1.44
N THR A 112 8.09 13.03 0.67
CA THR A 112 8.47 14.43 0.88
C THR A 112 7.41 15.25 1.63
N SER A 113 6.15 14.80 1.67
CA SER A 113 5.10 15.48 2.43
C SER A 113 5.26 15.21 3.93
N LYS A 114 4.97 16.22 4.75
CA LYS A 114 5.11 16.23 6.22
C LYS A 114 4.15 15.26 6.97
N ILE A 115 3.58 14.29 6.27
CA ILE A 115 2.72 13.23 6.85
C ILE A 115 3.59 12.09 7.39
N GLY A 116 4.79 11.87 6.83
CA GLY A 116 5.77 10.92 7.36
C GLY A 116 6.69 11.56 8.40
N GLN A 117 6.37 11.44 9.69
CA GLN A 117 7.30 11.82 10.76
C GLN A 117 8.57 10.92 10.80
N LEU A 118 8.63 9.88 9.96
CA LEU A 118 9.76 8.96 9.84
C LEU A 118 10.21 8.83 8.38
N SER A 119 11.25 9.60 8.02
CA SER A 119 11.89 9.54 6.70
C SER A 119 12.31 8.11 6.32
N GLY A 120 11.85 7.59 5.18
CA GLY A 120 12.37 6.36 4.57
C GLY A 120 11.33 5.53 3.82
N GLY A 121 11.73 4.34 3.35
CA GLY A 121 10.83 3.36 2.71
C GLY A 121 9.67 2.85 3.59
N SER A 122 9.59 3.32 4.84
CA SER A 122 8.48 3.11 5.78
C SER A 122 7.26 3.98 5.49
N ALA A 123 7.42 5.16 4.86
CA ALA A 123 6.29 6.07 4.57
C ALA A 123 5.21 5.40 3.68
N LEU A 124 5.61 4.47 2.81
CA LEU A 124 4.72 3.64 1.98
C LEU A 124 3.87 2.64 2.77
N TYR A 125 4.31 2.27 3.97
CA TYR A 125 3.63 1.35 4.88
C TYR A 125 2.81 2.07 5.96
N GLU A 126 2.97 3.39 6.08
CA GLU A 126 2.22 4.19 7.08
C GLU A 126 0.74 4.30 6.71
N LEU A 127 0.42 4.30 5.42
CA LEU A 127 -0.95 4.33 4.93
C LEU A 127 -1.41 2.93 4.51
N PRO A 128 -2.62 2.50 4.89
CA PRO A 128 -3.21 1.26 4.40
C PRO A 128 -3.64 1.39 2.93
N TRP A 129 -3.53 0.31 2.17
CA TRP A 129 -3.88 0.24 0.75
C TRP A 129 -5.13 -0.63 0.57
N TYR A 130 -6.18 -0.08 -0.04
CA TYR A 130 -7.41 -0.80 -0.34
C TYR A 130 -7.64 -0.86 -1.84
N ILE A 131 -8.08 -2.02 -2.33
CA ILE A 131 -8.53 -2.15 -3.73
C ILE A 131 -10.06 -2.14 -3.74
N VAL A 132 -10.65 -1.31 -4.60
CA VAL A 132 -12.09 -1.26 -4.82
C VAL A 132 -12.41 -2.02 -6.11
N ILE A 133 -13.24 -3.07 -6.02
CA ILE A 133 -13.69 -3.89 -7.15
C ILE A 133 -15.21 -3.90 -7.24
N GLY A 134 -15.74 -4.02 -8.46
CA GLY A 134 -17.18 -4.08 -8.70
C GLY A 134 -17.51 -3.87 -10.17
N ASN A 135 -18.71 -4.27 -10.58
CA ASN A 135 -19.16 -4.09 -11.95
C ASN A 135 -19.05 -2.62 -12.42
N PRO A 136 -18.94 -2.38 -13.74
CA PRO A 136 -19.15 -1.05 -14.30
C PRO A 136 -20.43 -0.43 -13.76
N ALA A 137 -20.41 0.89 -13.51
CA ALA A 137 -21.55 1.63 -12.96
C ALA A 137 -22.08 1.17 -11.58
N ALA A 138 -21.35 0.32 -10.85
CA ALA A 138 -21.65 -0.03 -9.45
C ALA A 138 -21.43 1.12 -8.44
N GLY A 139 -21.11 2.34 -8.90
CA GLY A 139 -20.94 3.50 -8.01
C GLY A 139 -19.60 3.58 -7.26
N LYS A 140 -18.57 2.85 -7.68
CA LYS A 140 -17.23 2.83 -7.07
C LYS A 140 -16.64 4.22 -6.84
N SER A 141 -16.43 4.97 -7.91
CA SER A 141 -15.80 6.29 -7.85
C SER A 141 -16.66 7.28 -7.05
N SER A 142 -18.00 7.21 -7.18
CA SER A 142 -18.93 8.02 -6.37
C SER A 142 -18.84 7.70 -4.88
N ALA A 143 -18.73 6.42 -4.51
CA ALA A 143 -18.56 6.00 -3.12
C ALA A 143 -17.21 6.45 -2.54
N VAL A 144 -16.13 6.40 -3.34
CA VAL A 144 -14.81 6.88 -2.91
C VAL A 144 -14.81 8.39 -2.73
N LEU A 145 -15.35 9.16 -3.68
CA LEU A 145 -15.39 10.62 -3.61
C LEU A 145 -16.28 11.15 -2.47
N ASN A 146 -17.36 10.44 -2.15
CA ASN A 146 -18.29 10.80 -1.07
C ASN A 146 -17.99 10.04 0.25
N SER A 147 -16.79 9.49 0.40
CA SER A 147 -16.39 8.72 1.60
C SER A 147 -16.14 9.59 2.84
N GLY A 148 -16.09 10.91 2.71
CA GLY A 148 -15.70 11.83 3.78
C GLY A 148 -14.20 11.86 4.06
N LEU A 149 -13.39 11.07 3.33
CA LEU A 149 -11.94 11.10 3.42
C LEU A 149 -11.39 12.44 2.91
N GLN A 150 -10.29 12.91 3.51
CA GLN A 150 -9.61 14.11 3.04
C GLN A 150 -8.63 13.75 1.91
N PHE A 151 -8.77 14.42 0.77
CA PHE A 151 -7.92 14.25 -0.41
C PHE A 151 -6.94 15.42 -0.50
N PRO A 152 -5.72 15.32 0.06
CA PRO A 152 -4.79 16.45 0.18
C PRO A 152 -4.23 16.93 -1.17
N PHE A 153 -4.44 16.18 -2.24
CA PHE A 153 -4.01 16.49 -3.60
C PHE A 153 -5.13 17.04 -4.49
N ALA A 154 -6.32 17.28 -3.93
CA ALA A 154 -7.48 17.83 -4.64
C ALA A 154 -7.36 19.36 -4.82
N ASP A 155 -6.28 19.84 -5.44
CA ASP A 155 -6.24 21.23 -5.88
C ASP A 155 -7.20 21.40 -7.07
N LYS A 156 -8.24 22.21 -6.84
CA LYS A 156 -9.15 22.85 -7.80
C LYS A 156 -9.32 22.10 -9.13
N ASN A 157 -10.23 21.12 -9.10
CA ASN A 157 -10.91 20.41 -10.20
C ASN A 157 -10.54 18.94 -10.45
N ASN A 158 -9.51 18.35 -9.85
CA ASN A 158 -9.25 16.92 -9.98
C ASN A 158 -8.82 16.28 -8.65
N ALA A 159 -9.81 15.89 -7.83
CA ALA A 159 -9.59 15.02 -6.67
C ALA A 159 -9.15 13.59 -7.05
N VAL A 160 -9.21 13.28 -8.34
CA VAL A 160 -8.78 12.02 -8.94
C VAL A 160 -7.50 12.31 -9.73
N ILE A 161 -6.44 11.55 -9.47
CA ILE A 161 -5.34 11.46 -10.43
C ILE A 161 -5.86 10.58 -11.57
N HIS A 162 -6.65 11.19 -12.45
CA HIS A 162 -7.19 10.51 -13.61
C HIS A 162 -6.03 10.02 -14.48
N GLY A 163 -6.04 8.73 -14.79
CA GLY A 163 -5.35 8.27 -15.99
C GLY A 163 -5.85 9.08 -17.19
N ILE A 164 -4.96 9.44 -18.10
CA ILE A 164 -5.33 10.32 -19.21
C ILE A 164 -6.32 9.57 -20.10
N GLY A 165 -7.61 9.97 -20.06
CA GLY A 165 -8.64 9.50 -20.97
C GLY A 165 -9.91 8.95 -20.30
N GLY A 166 -10.56 9.72 -19.40
CA GLY A 166 -11.74 9.24 -18.67
C GLY A 166 -11.43 8.06 -17.74
N THR A 167 -12.44 7.41 -17.16
CA THR A 167 -12.33 6.18 -16.34
C THR A 167 -11.94 4.96 -17.19
N ARG A 168 -10.90 5.11 -18.00
CA ARG A 168 -10.26 4.03 -18.74
C ARG A 168 -9.19 3.43 -17.82
N ASN A 169 -8.26 4.19 -17.26
CA ASN A 169 -7.16 3.59 -16.51
C ASN A 169 -7.47 3.52 -15.00
N CYS A 170 -6.85 2.59 -14.25
CA CYS A 170 -6.98 2.50 -12.79
C CYS A 170 -6.78 3.88 -12.14
N ASP A 171 -7.80 4.35 -11.40
CA ASP A 171 -7.76 5.64 -10.74
C ASP A 171 -7.19 5.48 -9.32
N TRP A 172 -6.24 6.36 -8.99
CA TRP A 172 -5.59 6.37 -7.69
C TRP A 172 -6.16 7.48 -6.83
N PHE A 173 -6.67 7.09 -5.68
CA PHE A 173 -7.25 7.98 -4.69
C PHE A 173 -6.34 8.02 -3.48
N PHE A 174 -5.59 9.12 -3.38
CA PHE A 174 -4.69 9.37 -2.26
C PHE A 174 -5.41 10.19 -1.20
N THR A 175 -5.52 9.64 0.00
CA THR A 175 -6.12 10.33 1.14
C THR A 175 -5.11 10.49 2.28
N THR A 176 -5.44 11.30 3.27
CA THR A 176 -4.62 11.41 4.49
C THR A 176 -4.62 10.14 5.34
N GLU A 177 -5.57 9.22 5.09
CA GLU A 177 -5.83 8.04 5.92
C GLU A 177 -5.51 6.73 5.20
N GLY A 178 -5.35 6.74 3.87
CA GLY A 178 -5.15 5.53 3.08
C GLY A 178 -4.99 5.81 1.58
N ILE A 179 -4.63 4.76 0.85
CA ILE A 179 -4.59 4.76 -0.61
C ILE A 179 -5.68 3.81 -1.11
N LEU A 180 -6.60 4.33 -1.93
CA LEU A 180 -7.63 3.54 -2.58
C LEU A 180 -7.31 3.40 -4.07
N LEU A 181 -7.32 2.15 -4.54
CA LEU A 181 -7.12 1.79 -5.93
C LEU A 181 -8.49 1.46 -6.52
N ASP A 182 -9.04 2.35 -7.35
CA ASP A 182 -10.27 2.10 -8.07
C ASP A 182 -9.95 1.39 -9.39
N THR A 183 -10.37 0.12 -9.47
CA THR A 183 -10.26 -0.64 -10.70
C THR A 183 -11.35 -0.15 -11.65
N ALA A 184 -10.97 0.49 -12.76
CA ALA A 184 -11.93 0.81 -13.81
C ALA A 184 -12.73 -0.46 -14.15
N GLY A 185 -14.07 -0.38 -14.18
CA GLY A 185 -14.92 -1.57 -14.32
C GLY A 185 -14.63 -2.44 -15.55
N ARG A 186 -13.87 -1.92 -16.53
CA ARG A 186 -13.45 -2.59 -17.77
C ARG A 186 -12.42 -3.70 -17.61
N TYR A 187 -11.62 -3.74 -16.53
CA TYR A 187 -10.72 -4.89 -16.26
C TYR A 187 -11.52 -6.20 -16.07
N SER A 188 -12.85 -6.08 -15.99
CA SER A 188 -13.80 -7.19 -15.96
C SER A 188 -14.15 -7.76 -17.34
N VAL A 189 -13.92 -7.03 -18.44
CA VAL A 189 -14.62 -7.24 -19.73
C VAL A 189 -13.69 -7.63 -20.89
N HIS A 190 -12.43 -7.19 -20.93
CA HIS A 190 -11.53 -7.49 -22.05
C HIS A 190 -10.22 -8.15 -21.60
N GLU A 191 -9.84 -9.22 -22.31
CA GLU A 191 -8.65 -10.05 -22.03
C GLU A 191 -7.33 -9.25 -22.15
N GLU A 192 -7.30 -8.22 -23.01
CA GLU A 192 -6.13 -7.37 -23.24
C GLU A 192 -5.78 -6.52 -22.00
N ASP A 193 -6.79 -6.09 -21.24
CA ASP A 193 -6.64 -5.28 -20.04
C ASP A 193 -6.16 -6.11 -18.83
N ARG A 194 -6.29 -7.45 -18.90
CA ARG A 194 -5.90 -8.38 -17.83
C ARG A 194 -4.39 -8.39 -17.61
N THR A 195 -3.60 -8.33 -18.69
CA THR A 195 -2.13 -8.33 -18.61
C THR A 195 -1.60 -7.05 -17.97
N GLU A 196 -2.21 -5.90 -18.29
CA GLU A 196 -1.87 -4.61 -17.67
C GLU A 196 -2.13 -4.65 -16.16
N TRP A 197 -3.32 -5.11 -15.78
CA TRP A 197 -3.71 -5.30 -14.38
C TRP A 197 -2.76 -6.24 -13.63
N LEU A 198 -2.42 -7.40 -14.19
CA LEU A 198 -1.49 -8.34 -13.58
C LEU A 198 -0.07 -7.76 -13.45
N GLY A 199 0.40 -7.03 -14.46
CA GLY A 199 1.66 -6.30 -14.40
C GLY A 199 1.66 -5.27 -13.27
N PHE A 200 0.56 -4.55 -13.09
CA PHE A 200 0.36 -3.62 -11.99
C PHE A 200 0.39 -4.30 -10.62
N LEU A 201 -0.33 -5.41 -10.43
CA LEU A 201 -0.27 -6.20 -9.19
C LEU A 201 1.17 -6.68 -8.89
N GLY A 202 1.92 -7.05 -9.93
CA GLY A 202 3.34 -7.39 -9.80
C GLY A 202 4.18 -6.22 -9.28
N LEU A 203 3.90 -4.99 -9.74
CA LEU A 203 4.56 -3.78 -9.21
C LEU A 203 4.20 -3.55 -7.74
N LEU A 204 2.92 -3.68 -7.35
CA LEU A 204 2.51 -3.56 -5.95
C LEU A 204 3.27 -4.55 -5.06
N LYS A 205 3.35 -5.82 -5.47
CA LYS A 205 4.09 -6.86 -4.75
C LYS A 205 5.58 -6.54 -4.67
N LYS A 206 6.18 -5.98 -5.73
CA LYS A 206 7.60 -5.59 -5.76
C LYS A 206 7.90 -4.42 -4.82
N PHE A 207 7.05 -3.39 -4.80
CA PHE A 207 7.29 -2.16 -4.03
C PHE A 207 6.80 -2.24 -2.58
N ARG A 208 5.77 -3.06 -2.30
CA ARG A 208 5.19 -3.25 -0.96
C ARG A 208 5.13 -4.74 -0.57
N PRO A 209 6.25 -5.49 -0.60
CA PRO A 209 6.26 -6.95 -0.47
C PRO A 209 5.72 -7.50 0.86
N LYS A 210 5.75 -6.71 1.94
CA LYS A 210 5.25 -7.18 3.25
C LYS A 210 3.73 -7.09 3.38
N ALA A 211 3.12 -6.18 2.64
CA ALA A 211 1.68 -5.96 2.65
C ALA A 211 1.32 -5.29 1.32
N PRO A 212 1.14 -6.01 0.21
CA PRO A 212 0.81 -5.36 -1.07
C PRO A 212 -0.52 -4.60 -0.98
N ILE A 213 -1.48 -5.14 -0.23
CA ILE A 213 -2.77 -4.52 0.11
C ILE A 213 -3.15 -4.83 1.57
N ASN A 214 -4.05 -4.03 2.14
CA ASN A 214 -4.60 -4.17 3.48
C ASN A 214 -6.06 -4.61 3.51
N GLY A 215 -6.79 -4.48 2.40
CA GLY A 215 -8.17 -4.91 2.29
C GLY A 215 -8.71 -4.79 0.87
N ILE A 216 -9.82 -5.47 0.61
CA ILE A 216 -10.54 -5.43 -0.65
C ILE A 216 -11.96 -4.95 -0.38
N ILE A 217 -12.41 -3.92 -1.07
CA ILE A 217 -13.78 -3.39 -1.01
C ILE A 217 -14.51 -3.85 -2.27
N VAL A 218 -15.54 -4.66 -2.09
CA VAL A 218 -16.38 -5.19 -3.16
C VAL A 218 -17.67 -4.38 -3.21
N THR A 219 -17.85 -3.57 -4.25
CA THR A 219 -19.07 -2.78 -4.45
C THR A 219 -20.09 -3.54 -5.29
N ALA A 220 -21.33 -3.60 -4.81
CA ALA A 220 -22.47 -4.16 -5.54
C ALA A 220 -23.65 -3.18 -5.52
N SER A 221 -24.20 -2.87 -6.69
CA SER A 221 -25.33 -1.96 -6.83
C SER A 221 -26.63 -2.65 -6.40
N ILE A 222 -27.31 -2.15 -5.38
CA ILE A 222 -28.61 -2.68 -4.97
C ILE A 222 -29.62 -2.59 -6.10
N ALA A 223 -29.65 -1.48 -6.81
CA ALA A 223 -30.56 -1.30 -7.94
C ALA A 223 -30.41 -2.39 -9.01
N GLU A 224 -29.19 -2.87 -9.25
CA GLU A 224 -28.90 -3.92 -10.24
C GLU A 224 -29.34 -5.30 -9.72
N LEU A 225 -29.16 -5.53 -8.41
CA LEU A 225 -29.60 -6.75 -7.74
C LEU A 225 -31.13 -6.84 -7.67
N THR A 226 -31.83 -5.74 -7.44
CA THR A 226 -33.29 -5.70 -7.33
C THR A 226 -33.98 -5.70 -8.68
N SER A 227 -33.38 -5.10 -9.73
CA SER A 227 -33.97 -5.06 -11.07
C SER A 227 -33.76 -6.35 -11.88
N SER A 228 -32.87 -7.23 -11.44
CA SER A 228 -32.44 -8.42 -12.18
C SER A 228 -33.01 -9.71 -11.60
N LYS A 229 -32.99 -10.78 -12.40
CA LYS A 229 -33.39 -12.12 -11.93
C LYS A 229 -32.42 -12.62 -10.84
N PRO A 230 -32.84 -13.51 -9.91
CA PRO A 230 -31.97 -14.05 -8.87
C PRO A 230 -30.67 -14.71 -9.38
N GLU A 231 -30.72 -15.32 -10.57
CA GLU A 231 -29.55 -15.90 -11.24
C GLU A 231 -28.44 -14.87 -11.51
N PHE A 232 -28.83 -13.61 -11.77
CA PHE A 232 -27.89 -12.51 -11.97
C PHE A 232 -27.06 -12.27 -10.70
N ALA A 233 -27.68 -12.24 -9.53
CA ALA A 233 -26.99 -12.03 -8.26
C ALA A 233 -25.97 -13.15 -7.98
N ILE A 234 -26.33 -14.40 -8.28
CA ILE A 234 -25.43 -15.56 -8.14
C ILE A 234 -24.23 -15.42 -9.09
N ASN A 235 -24.47 -15.04 -10.34
CA ASN A 235 -23.40 -14.85 -11.32
C ASN A 235 -22.49 -13.67 -10.97
N LEU A 236 -23.07 -12.56 -10.49
CA LEU A 236 -22.31 -11.42 -9.99
C LEU A 236 -21.42 -11.83 -8.81
N ALA A 237 -21.96 -12.56 -7.83
CA ALA A 237 -21.20 -13.04 -6.69
C ALA A 237 -20.05 -13.98 -7.11
N LYS A 238 -20.30 -14.89 -8.06
CA LYS A 238 -19.25 -15.76 -8.64
C LYS A 238 -18.14 -14.96 -9.30
N ASN A 239 -18.50 -13.97 -10.13
CA ASN A 239 -17.52 -13.12 -10.82
C ASN A 239 -16.69 -12.30 -9.83
N LEU A 240 -17.33 -11.65 -8.85
CA LEU A 240 -16.63 -10.87 -7.83
C LEU A 240 -15.70 -11.76 -6.98
N ARG A 241 -16.16 -12.96 -6.60
CA ARG A 241 -15.33 -13.94 -5.88
C ARG A 241 -14.12 -14.36 -6.70
N GLN A 242 -14.28 -14.62 -7.99
CA GLN A 242 -13.17 -14.93 -8.88
C GLN A 242 -12.15 -13.78 -8.92
N ARG A 243 -12.59 -12.52 -8.95
CA ARG A 243 -11.69 -11.35 -8.91
C ARG A 243 -10.92 -11.25 -7.59
N VAL A 244 -11.59 -11.48 -6.46
CA VAL A 244 -10.92 -11.56 -5.14
C VAL A 244 -9.88 -12.67 -5.11
N GLN A 245 -10.19 -13.82 -5.70
CA GLN A 245 -9.26 -14.95 -5.80
C GLN A 245 -8.05 -14.60 -6.67
N GLU A 246 -8.24 -13.99 -7.85
CA GLU A 246 -7.14 -13.54 -8.71
C GLU A 246 -6.20 -12.56 -7.98
N LEU A 247 -6.78 -11.62 -7.22
CA LEU A 247 -6.02 -10.69 -6.37
C LEU A 247 -5.21 -11.41 -5.31
N THR A 248 -5.84 -12.34 -4.59
CA THR A 248 -5.24 -13.11 -3.50
C THR A 248 -4.08 -13.98 -4.03
N GLU A 249 -4.28 -14.67 -5.15
CA GLU A 249 -3.27 -15.54 -5.77
C GLU A 249 -2.08 -14.74 -6.30
N LYS A 250 -2.30 -13.56 -6.91
CA LYS A 250 -1.22 -12.77 -7.49
C LYS A 250 -0.42 -11.99 -6.45
N LEU A 251 -1.09 -11.46 -5.44
CA LEU A 251 -0.44 -10.71 -4.37
C LEU A 251 0.08 -11.63 -3.24
N GLU A 252 -0.35 -12.88 -3.20
CA GLU A 252 -0.03 -13.88 -2.17
C GLU A 252 -0.39 -13.40 -0.75
N VAL A 253 -1.51 -12.68 -0.62
CA VAL A 253 -2.00 -12.17 0.67
C VAL A 253 -3.48 -12.42 0.85
N PHE A 254 -3.84 -12.88 2.04
CA PHE A 254 -5.22 -13.00 2.49
C PHE A 254 -5.67 -11.69 3.11
N ALA A 255 -6.14 -10.76 2.26
CA ALA A 255 -6.67 -9.48 2.72
C ALA A 255 -8.15 -9.61 3.15
N PRO A 256 -8.59 -8.90 4.20
CA PRO A 256 -10.00 -8.84 4.57
C PRO A 256 -10.84 -8.26 3.44
N VAL A 257 -12.04 -8.82 3.24
CA VAL A 257 -12.96 -8.43 2.18
C VAL A 257 -14.18 -7.75 2.79
N TYR A 258 -14.48 -6.54 2.33
CA TYR A 258 -15.62 -5.74 2.74
C TYR A 258 -16.61 -5.66 1.58
N VAL A 259 -17.86 -6.05 1.80
CA VAL A 259 -18.91 -5.90 0.77
C VAL A 259 -19.69 -4.63 1.04
N MET A 260 -19.66 -3.70 0.07
CA MET A 260 -20.36 -2.43 0.12
C MET A 260 -21.53 -2.46 -0.87
N PHE A 261 -22.74 -2.32 -0.34
CA PHE A 261 -23.94 -2.17 -1.17
C PHE A 261 -24.15 -0.70 -1.49
N THR A 262 -24.04 -0.36 -2.78
CA THR A 262 -24.18 1.01 -3.28
C THR A 262 -25.59 1.21 -3.84
N LYS A 263 -25.95 2.49 -4.05
CA LYS A 263 -27.26 2.90 -4.56
C LYS A 263 -28.44 2.39 -3.73
N ALA A 264 -28.28 2.36 -2.41
CA ALA A 264 -29.33 1.93 -1.48
C ALA A 264 -30.52 2.91 -1.48
N ASP A 265 -30.30 4.17 -1.87
CA ASP A 265 -31.32 5.19 -2.12
C ASP A 265 -32.36 4.77 -3.17
N LEU A 266 -32.02 3.82 -4.05
CA LEU A 266 -32.94 3.28 -5.05
C LEU A 266 -33.84 2.17 -4.52
N ILE A 267 -33.72 1.79 -3.24
CA ILE A 267 -34.69 0.91 -2.58
C ILE A 267 -35.95 1.74 -2.29
N THR A 268 -37.11 1.24 -2.72
CA THR A 268 -38.40 1.86 -2.43
C THR A 268 -38.58 2.06 -0.92
N GLY A 269 -38.83 3.29 -0.48
CA GLY A 269 -39.02 3.63 0.94
C GLY A 269 -37.73 3.89 1.72
N PHE A 270 -36.55 3.86 1.09
CA PHE A 270 -35.27 4.06 1.78
C PHE A 270 -35.16 5.44 2.41
N THR A 271 -35.43 6.48 1.63
CA THR A 271 -35.33 7.87 2.08
C THR A 271 -36.35 8.15 3.18
N GLU A 272 -37.57 7.62 3.06
CA GLU A 272 -38.63 7.74 4.04
C GLU A 272 -38.26 7.04 5.36
N PHE A 273 -37.71 5.83 5.29
CA PHE A 273 -37.25 5.07 6.45
C PHE A 273 -36.20 5.86 7.25
N PHE A 274 -35.27 6.51 6.56
CA PHE A 274 -34.20 7.28 7.16
C PHE A 274 -34.54 8.76 7.42
N SER A 275 -35.72 9.25 7.03
CA SER A 275 -36.08 10.68 7.12
C SER A 275 -36.21 11.20 8.56
N GLY A 276 -36.48 10.32 9.52
CA GLY A 276 -36.58 10.65 10.95
C GLY A 276 -35.28 10.44 11.74
N SER A 277 -34.20 9.99 11.09
CA SER A 277 -32.93 9.71 11.75
C SER A 277 -32.18 10.99 12.11
N ASP A 278 -31.57 10.99 13.30
CA ASP A 278 -30.68 12.07 13.71
C ASP A 278 -29.40 12.08 12.86
N ARG A 279 -28.76 13.26 12.74
CA ARG A 279 -27.54 13.42 11.93
C ARG A 279 -26.42 12.44 12.31
N HIS A 280 -26.31 12.11 13.59
CA HIS A 280 -25.33 11.15 14.09
C HIS A 280 -25.64 9.70 13.65
N GLU A 281 -26.90 9.36 13.35
CA GLU A 281 -27.23 8.03 12.82
C GLU A 281 -26.75 7.86 11.37
N TYR A 282 -26.76 8.94 10.58
CA TYR A 282 -26.21 8.91 9.21
C TYR A 282 -24.68 8.70 9.18
N ASP A 283 -23.98 9.16 10.22
CA ASP A 283 -22.52 8.98 10.33
C ASP A 283 -22.14 7.55 10.77
N ARG A 284 -23.11 6.72 11.21
CA ARG A 284 -22.86 5.34 11.60
C ARG A 284 -22.76 4.44 10.38
N VAL A 285 -21.80 3.51 10.43
CA VAL A 285 -21.71 2.43 9.45
C VAL A 285 -22.98 1.58 9.52
N TRP A 286 -23.73 1.55 8.42
CA TRP A 286 -24.87 0.67 8.26
C TRP A 286 -24.41 -0.67 7.68
N GLY A 287 -24.37 -1.71 8.52
CA GLY A 287 -23.93 -3.04 8.12
C GLY A 287 -23.62 -3.95 9.30
N ALA A 288 -22.97 -5.08 9.01
CA ALA A 288 -22.51 -6.05 10.00
C ALA A 288 -21.16 -6.64 9.59
N THR A 289 -20.36 -7.08 10.57
CA THR A 289 -19.17 -7.90 10.33
C THR A 289 -19.57 -9.37 10.41
N LEU A 290 -19.32 -10.11 9.33
CA LEU A 290 -19.56 -11.55 9.31
C LEU A 290 -18.36 -12.28 9.95
N PRO A 291 -18.59 -13.34 10.73
CA PRO A 291 -17.55 -14.10 11.43
C PRO A 291 -16.63 -14.89 10.49
#